data_AF-A0A2T2TN98-F1
#
_entry.id   AF-A0A2T2TN98-F1
#
_cell.length_a   1.000
_cell.length_b   1.000
_cell.length_c   1.000
_cell.angle_alpha   90.00
_cell.angle_beta   90.00
_cell.angle_gamma   90.00
#
_symmetry.space_group_name_H-M   'P 1'
#
loop_
_entity.id
_entity.type
_entity.pdbx_description
1 polymer ?
#
loop_
_entity_poly.entity_id
_entity_poly.type
_entity_poly.pdbx_seq_one_letter_code
_entity_poly.pdbx_strand_id
1 'polypeptide(L)'
;MSSTPTDPAPSLTRDGSRPSGLLELDETVVDDLVTLLNEGQRGMVLNLVADLYAADIALLLHHLPAEESKQLFRWLPPERASNSLAELEDTFRASLLEDLSESVL
;
A
#
# COMPACT_ATOMS: atom_id res chain seq x y z
N MET A 1 -3.02 -2.43 -52.27
CA MET A 1 -3.79 -1.59 -51.32
C MET A 1 -4.63 -2.52 -50.48
N SER A 2 -4.26 -2.75 -49.21
CA SER A 2 -5.12 -3.30 -48.16
C SER A 2 -4.47 -2.94 -46.82
N SER A 3 -4.87 -1.81 -46.25
CA SER A 3 -4.49 -1.43 -44.89
C SER A 3 -5.40 -2.16 -43.92
N THR A 4 -4.83 -2.94 -43.01
CA THR A 4 -5.53 -3.54 -41.87
C THR A 4 -6.06 -2.43 -40.96
N PRO A 5 -7.31 -2.49 -40.48
CA PRO A 5 -7.78 -1.56 -39.47
C PRO A 5 -7.05 -1.88 -38.15
N THR A 6 -6.30 -0.88 -37.69
CA THR A 6 -5.75 -0.72 -36.35
C THR A 6 -6.79 -1.13 -35.31
N ASP A 7 -6.46 -2.18 -34.55
CA ASP A 7 -7.07 -2.48 -33.27
C ASP A 7 -6.94 -1.23 -32.39
N PRO A 8 -8.04 -0.58 -31.94
CA PRO A 8 -7.92 0.47 -30.97
C PRO A 8 -7.56 -0.19 -29.64
N ALA A 9 -6.28 -0.15 -29.30
CA ALA A 9 -5.77 -0.41 -27.97
C ALA A 9 -6.74 0.19 -26.94
N PRO A 10 -7.02 -0.51 -25.82
CA PRO A 10 -7.93 -0.02 -24.81
C PRO A 10 -7.46 1.37 -24.40
N SER A 11 -8.29 2.36 -24.73
CA SER A 11 -8.07 3.73 -24.33
C SER A 11 -8.10 3.70 -22.81
N LEU A 12 -6.93 3.83 -22.20
CA LEU A 12 -6.80 4.22 -20.81
C LEU A 12 -7.42 5.61 -20.72
N THR A 13 -8.75 5.66 -20.57
CA THR A 13 -9.47 6.80 -20.02
C THR A 13 -8.95 6.95 -18.60
N ARG A 14 -7.78 7.61 -18.51
CA ARG A 14 -7.17 8.12 -17.31
C ARG A 14 -7.93 9.41 -16.99
N ASP A 15 -9.22 9.27 -16.68
CA ASP A 15 -9.99 10.35 -16.11
C ASP A 15 -11.08 9.81 -15.20
N GLY A 16 -11.23 10.49 -14.08
CA GLY A 16 -11.84 9.98 -12.87
C GLY A 16 -10.88 10.27 -11.75
N SER A 17 -10.99 11.49 -11.21
CA SER A 17 -10.35 11.96 -9.99
C SER A 17 -9.90 10.79 -9.13
N ARG A 18 -8.59 10.50 -9.12
CA ARG A 18 -8.05 9.63 -8.07
C ARG A 18 -8.55 10.30 -6.80
N PRO A 19 -9.41 9.68 -5.97
CA PRO A 19 -9.66 10.21 -4.65
C PRO A 19 -8.26 10.34 -4.07
N SER A 20 -7.86 11.59 -3.91
CA SER A 20 -6.53 11.96 -3.50
C SER A 20 -6.44 11.63 -2.03
N GLY A 21 -6.46 10.33 -1.69
CA GLY A 21 -6.26 9.86 -0.32
C GLY A 21 -4.79 9.98 0.10
N LEU A 22 -3.89 10.23 -0.85
CA LEU A 22 -2.44 10.23 -0.65
C LEU A 22 -1.75 11.56 -0.96
N LEU A 23 -2.47 12.62 -1.36
CA LEU A 23 -1.79 13.87 -1.73
C LEU A 23 -1.12 14.57 -0.55
N GLU A 24 -1.39 14.15 0.69
CA GLU A 24 -0.68 14.57 1.90
C GLU A 24 -0.56 13.38 2.86
N LEU A 25 0.26 12.36 2.52
CA LEU A 25 0.93 11.63 3.61
C LEU A 25 1.98 12.57 4.20
N ASP A 26 1.50 13.56 4.93
CA ASP A 26 2.37 14.40 5.73
C ASP A 26 2.79 13.64 6.99
N GLU A 27 3.76 14.20 7.70
CA GLU A 27 4.29 13.60 8.94
C GLU A 27 3.17 13.36 9.96
N THR A 28 2.11 14.17 9.95
CA THR A 28 0.99 14.05 10.90
C THR A 28 0.13 12.82 10.67
N VAL A 29 -0.16 12.47 9.40
CA VAL A 29 -0.91 11.24 9.08
C VAL A 29 -0.10 10.00 9.47
N VAL A 30 1.21 10.03 9.27
CA VAL A 30 2.11 8.94 9.67
C VAL A 30 2.13 8.81 11.19
N ASP A 31 2.29 9.90 11.92
CA ASP A 31 2.32 9.93 13.39
C ASP A 31 1.00 9.43 14.01
N ASP A 32 -0.14 9.84 13.46
CA ASP A 32 -1.46 9.37 13.88
C ASP A 32 -1.60 7.86 13.64
N LEU A 33 -1.14 7.36 12.49
CA LEU A 33 -1.19 5.94 12.19
C LEU A 33 -0.25 5.13 13.09
N VAL A 34 0.95 5.64 13.39
CA VAL A 34 1.89 5.05 14.35
C VAL A 34 1.23 4.96 15.73
N THR A 35 0.52 6.00 16.16
CA THR A 35 -0.21 6.00 17.44
C THR A 35 -1.28 4.91 17.44
N LEU A 36 -2.09 4.81 16.39
CA LEU A 36 -3.15 3.79 16.29
C LEU A 36 -2.60 2.35 16.24
N LEU A 37 -1.45 2.14 15.58
CA LEU A 37 -0.77 0.86 15.53
C LEU A 37 -0.25 0.46 16.93
N ASN A 38 0.40 1.40 17.63
CA ASN A 38 0.90 1.19 18.97
C ASN A 38 -0.20 0.96 20.02
N GLU A 39 -1.36 1.59 19.85
CA GLU A 39 -2.55 1.37 20.69
C GLU A 39 -3.32 0.08 20.34
N GLY A 40 -2.93 -0.64 19.29
CA GLY A 40 -3.63 -1.86 18.89
C GLY A 40 -5.00 -1.62 18.26
N GLN A 41 -5.28 -0.42 17.76
CA GLN A 41 -6.58 0.01 17.22
C GLN A 41 -6.85 -0.55 15.81
N ARG A 42 -6.73 -1.88 15.67
CA ARG A 42 -6.73 -2.60 14.38
C ARG A 42 -7.94 -2.27 13.51
N GLY A 43 -9.14 -2.17 14.09
CA GLY A 43 -10.35 -1.83 13.33
C GLY A 43 -10.28 -0.44 12.69
N MET A 44 -9.75 0.54 13.42
CA MET A 44 -9.60 1.91 12.93
C MET A 44 -8.51 2.00 11.86
N VAL A 45 -7.37 1.34 12.08
CA VAL A 45 -6.28 1.24 11.10
C VAL A 45 -6.76 0.61 9.80
N LEU A 46 -7.45 -0.54 9.88
CA LEU A 46 -7.94 -1.23 8.68
C LEU A 46 -9.02 -0.44 7.95
N ASN A 47 -9.83 0.34 8.67
CA ASN A 47 -10.79 1.26 8.05
C ASN A 47 -10.09 2.39 7.30
N LEU A 48 -9.03 2.97 7.86
CA LEU A 48 -8.26 4.05 7.23
C LEU A 48 -7.60 3.60 5.92
N VAL A 49 -7.07 2.37 5.90
CA VAL A 49 -6.39 1.84 4.71
C VAL A 49 -7.32 1.10 3.75
N ALA A 50 -8.62 0.99 4.05
CA ALA A 50 -9.58 0.18 3.28
C ALA A 50 -9.83 0.70 1.86
N ASP A 51 -9.74 2.01 1.65
CA ASP A 51 -10.01 2.62 0.34
C ASP A 51 -8.72 3.04 -0.40
N LEU A 52 -7.55 2.83 0.22
CA LEU A 52 -6.26 3.11 -0.41
C LEU A 52 -5.97 2.16 -1.56
N TYR A 53 -5.30 2.64 -2.60
CA TYR A 53 -4.78 1.76 -3.65
C TYR A 53 -3.57 0.96 -3.15
N ALA A 54 -3.21 -0.11 -3.87
CA ALA A 54 -2.05 -0.93 -3.50
C ALA A 54 -0.74 -0.11 -3.43
N ALA A 55 -0.54 0.81 -4.38
CA ALA A 55 0.62 1.70 -4.42
C ALA A 55 0.65 2.70 -3.24
N ASP A 56 -0.53 3.12 -2.79
CA ASP A 56 -0.69 4.04 -1.65
C ASP A 56 -0.33 3.34 -0.34
N ILE A 57 -0.78 2.10 -0.17
CA ILE A 57 -0.40 1.27 0.98
C ILE A 57 1.10 0.98 0.95
N ALA A 58 1.66 0.70 -0.22
CA ALA A 58 3.10 0.52 -0.39
C ALA A 58 3.90 1.77 0.05
N LEU A 59 3.45 2.97 -0.35
CA LEU A 59 4.07 4.22 0.08
C LEU A 59 3.95 4.42 1.58
N LEU A 60 2.78 4.14 2.17
CA LEU A 60 2.54 4.23 3.60
C LEU A 60 3.46 3.29 4.39
N LEU A 61 3.59 2.03 3.96
CA LEU A 61 4.49 1.05 4.56
C LEU A 61 5.95 1.52 4.54
N HIS A 62 6.36 2.23 3.49
CA HIS A 62 7.71 2.78 3.37
C HIS A 62 7.98 3.95 4.34
N HIS A 63 6.97 4.75 4.65
CA HIS A 63 7.10 5.89 5.57
C HIS A 63 6.95 5.51 7.04
N LEU A 64 6.25 4.41 7.33
CA LEU A 64 6.14 3.91 8.69
C LEU A 64 7.49 3.42 9.22
N PRO A 65 7.75 3.57 10.53
CA PRO A 65 8.87 2.89 11.16
C PRO A 65 8.74 1.36 11.00
N ALA A 66 9.88 0.66 11.07
CA ALA A 66 9.96 -0.75 10.67
C ALA A 66 8.99 -1.67 11.42
N GLU A 67 8.82 -1.49 12.74
CA GLU A 67 7.90 -2.32 13.53
C GLU A 67 6.44 -2.09 13.15
N GLU A 68 6.03 -0.83 13.02
CA GLU A 68 4.70 -0.41 12.61
C GLU A 68 4.37 -0.85 11.19
N SER A 69 5.34 -0.78 10.27
CA SER A 69 5.21 -1.27 8.89
C SER A 69 4.93 -2.78 8.87
N LYS A 70 5.70 -3.57 9.63
CA LYS A 70 5.46 -5.01 9.80
C LYS A 70 4.09 -5.29 10.41
N GLN A 71 3.73 -4.53 11.44
CA GLN A 71 2.44 -4.70 12.13
C GLN A 71 1.27 -4.41 11.19
N LEU A 72 1.31 -3.30 10.45
CA LEU A 72 0.31 -2.95 9.45
C LEU A 72 0.22 -4.05 8.39
N PHE A 73 1.34 -4.48 7.83
CA PHE A 73 1.38 -5.55 6.82
C PHE A 73 0.73 -6.85 7.33
N ARG A 74 1.01 -7.24 8.58
CA ARG A 74 0.39 -8.43 9.23
C ARG A 74 -1.10 -8.26 9.47
N TRP A 75 -1.61 -7.04 9.58
CA TRP A 75 -3.02 -6.78 9.80
C TRP A 75 -3.84 -6.76 8.52
N LEU A 76 -3.21 -6.42 7.39
CA LEU A 76 -3.87 -6.38 6.10
C LEU A 76 -4.49 -7.73 5.73
N PRO A 77 -5.68 -7.73 5.10
CA PRO A 77 -6.21 -8.92 4.44
C PRO A 77 -5.21 -9.45 3.40
N PRO A 78 -5.11 -10.79 3.22
CA PRO A 78 -4.09 -11.40 2.34
C PRO A 78 -4.05 -10.81 0.92
N GLU A 79 -5.22 -10.57 0.32
CA GLU A 79 -5.32 -9.98 -1.02
C GLU A 79 -4.70 -8.57 -1.08
N ARG A 80 -4.98 -7.73 -0.10
CA ARG A 80 -4.40 -6.37 -0.02
C ARG A 80 -2.91 -6.42 0.27
N ALA A 81 -2.49 -7.31 1.16
CA ALA A 81 -1.07 -7.51 1.46
C ALA A 81 -0.30 -7.91 0.20
N SER A 82 -0.80 -8.90 -0.56
CA SER A 82 -0.19 -9.35 -1.81
C SER A 82 -0.15 -8.25 -2.88
N ASN A 83 -1.24 -7.50 -3.06
CA ASN A 83 -1.29 -6.41 -4.03
C ASN A 83 -0.30 -5.29 -3.66
N SER A 84 -0.24 -4.91 -2.38
CA SER A 84 0.68 -3.87 -1.90
C SER A 84 2.14 -4.33 -2.00
N LEU A 85 2.41 -5.61 -1.73
CA LEU A 85 3.74 -6.22 -1.88
C LEU A 85 4.25 -6.15 -3.33
N ALA A 86 3.37 -6.19 -4.33
CA ALA A 86 3.74 -6.07 -5.73
C ALA A 86 4.21 -4.66 -6.10
N GLU A 87 3.76 -3.64 -5.36
CA GLU A 87 4.05 -2.21 -5.59
C GLU A 87 5.26 -1.71 -4.80
N LEU A 88 5.75 -2.47 -3.81
CA LEU A 88 6.94 -2.11 -3.03
C LEU A 88 8.22 -2.17 -3.89
N GLU A 89 9.15 -1.25 -3.63
CA GLU A 89 10.51 -1.34 -4.19
C GLU A 89 11.23 -2.60 -3.73
N ASP A 90 12.03 -3.19 -4.63
CA ASP A 90 12.65 -4.51 -4.45
C ASP A 90 13.45 -4.64 -3.14
N THR A 91 14.23 -3.61 -2.79
CA THR A 91 15.07 -3.59 -1.59
C THR A 91 14.24 -3.56 -0.31
N PHE A 92 13.25 -2.67 -0.25
CA PHE A 92 12.36 -2.55 0.89
C PHE A 92 11.47 -3.79 1.04
N ARG A 93 10.96 -4.34 -0.06
CA ARG A 93 10.21 -5.59 -0.08
C ARG A 93 11.01 -6.75 0.50
N ALA A 94 12.27 -6.91 0.08
CA ALA A 94 13.14 -7.96 0.59
C ALA A 94 13.34 -7.82 2.11
N SER A 95 13.67 -6.61 2.58
CA SER A 95 13.85 -6.31 4.00
C SER A 95 12.58 -6.61 4.82
N LEU A 96 11.41 -6.16 4.36
CA LEU A 96 10.14 -6.40 5.04
C LEU A 96 9.83 -7.89 5.17
N LEU A 97 10.07 -8.67 4.11
CA LEU A 97 9.83 -10.12 4.12
C LEU A 97 10.82 -10.87 5.01
N GLU A 98 12.08 -10.45 5.03
CA GLU A 98 13.11 -11.00 5.92
C GLU A 98 12.72 -10.81 7.38
N ASP A 99 12.40 -9.56 7.79
CA ASP A 99 12.02 -9.25 9.17
C ASP A 99 10.75 -10.00 9.63
N LEU A 100 9.79 -10.20 8.72
CA LEU A 100 8.58 -10.98 8.99
C LEU A 100 8.89 -12.47 9.20
N SER A 101 9.88 -13.00 8.50
CA SER A 101 10.29 -14.39 8.64
C SER A 101 11.05 -14.65 9.94
N GLU A 102 11.86 -13.70 10.40
CA GLU A 102 12.58 -13.78 11.68
C GLU A 102 11.63 -13.71 12.88
N SER A 103 10.52 -12.99 12.75
CA SER A 103 9.51 -12.85 13.81
C SER A 103 8.62 -14.10 14.04
N VAL A 104 8.78 -15.14 13.22
CA VAL A 104 7.99 -16.39 13.29
C VAL A 104 8.83 -17.57 13.85
N LEU A 105 10.13 -17.36 14.08
CA LEU A 105 11.06 -18.33 14.66
C LEU A 105 11.27 -18.08 16.17
#